data_AF-A0A1Q2D079-F1
#
_entry.id   AF-A0A1Q2D079-F1
#
_cell.length_a   1.000
_cell.length_b   1.000
_cell.length_c   1.000
_cell.angle_alpha   90.00
_cell.angle_beta   90.00
_cell.angle_gamma   90.00
#
_symmetry.space_group_name_H-M   'P 1'
#
loop_
_entity.id
_entity.type
_entity.pdbx_description
1 polymer ?
#
loop_
_entity_poly.entity_id
_entity_poly.type
_entity_poly.pdbx_seq_one_letter_code
_entity_poly.pdbx_strand_id
1 'polypeptide(L)'
;MRTISVTGIAVLAFASCVPDTAGDDPTSPPSASTSDEAAAGWSVEQALGQVPASAGGDPLWLSGADLDAALEASGLQRGSADDPNPEWIRQLSGNPPGDSHIHVGFPELLAVDQATTRRITGFDLGQADGFVTVGRKPDTFTVVTGDLGEDSLADSLVEVDGPIRSDIEGEDRQISQPGNPDALDWTGAPTRLAAKDGAIALSASTEAVKAWLDSGDTLADDTGLASLAGALDERGAVSVVISGPVAFNPSAGHSPDTTAEVPFDAVALAWTGEKVLVAYRVDSEADAAAFETIWKTGQLSTSGQPIDMFASVDGAEVGDGVAVVTLTLADGVPPIMPLMLLEQADGRFASR
;
A
#
# COMPACT_ATOMS: atom_id res chain seq x y z
N MET A 1 -35.92 -39.56 -12.79
CA MET A 1 -35.30 -38.51 -11.96
C MET A 1 -35.76 -37.18 -12.50
N ARG A 2 -36.44 -36.38 -11.69
CA ARG A 2 -37.09 -35.13 -12.10
C ARG A 2 -36.16 -33.96 -11.80
N THR A 3 -35.86 -33.20 -12.84
CA THR A 3 -35.16 -31.91 -12.82
C THR A 3 -36.08 -30.84 -12.23
N ILE A 4 -35.58 -30.03 -11.31
CA ILE A 4 -36.25 -28.81 -10.84
C ILE A 4 -35.21 -27.70 -10.90
N SER A 5 -35.37 -26.81 -11.89
CA SER A 5 -34.75 -25.48 -11.94
C SER A 5 -35.53 -24.54 -11.03
N VAL A 6 -34.83 -23.73 -10.24
CA VAL A 6 -35.39 -22.54 -9.59
C VAL A 6 -34.50 -21.36 -9.93
N THR A 7 -35.03 -20.49 -10.78
CA THR A 7 -34.54 -19.14 -11.06
C THR A 7 -35.30 -18.19 -10.14
N GLY A 8 -34.58 -17.41 -9.34
CA GLY A 8 -35.16 -16.39 -8.47
C GLY A 8 -34.32 -15.13 -8.50
N ILE A 9 -34.71 -14.18 -9.37
CA ILE A 9 -34.22 -12.81 -9.39
C ILE A 9 -35.10 -12.02 -8.41
N ALA A 10 -34.49 -11.35 -7.44
CA ALA A 10 -35.15 -10.37 -6.58
C ALA A 10 -34.47 -9.01 -6.75
N VAL A 11 -35.13 -8.11 -7.47
CA VAL A 11 -34.81 -6.68 -7.54
C VAL A 11 -35.62 -5.99 -6.46
N LEU A 12 -34.95 -5.38 -5.48
CA LEU A 12 -35.56 -4.50 -4.49
C LEU A 12 -35.24 -3.04 -4.86
N ALA A 13 -36.24 -2.36 -5.40
CA ALA A 13 -36.23 -0.91 -5.57
C ALA A 13 -36.89 -0.27 -4.35
N PHE A 14 -36.14 0.50 -3.56
CA PHE A 14 -36.71 1.39 -2.55
C PHE A 14 -36.78 2.80 -3.13
N ALA A 15 -38.00 3.20 -3.49
CA ALA A 15 -38.38 4.60 -3.65
C ALA A 15 -38.92 5.10 -2.32
N SER A 16 -38.24 6.06 -1.70
CA SER A 16 -38.81 6.84 -0.58
C SER A 16 -38.76 8.32 -0.92
N CYS A 17 -39.94 8.90 -1.07
CA CYS A 17 -40.19 10.33 -1.18
C CYS A 17 -40.09 10.96 0.22
N VAL A 18 -39.35 12.06 0.35
CA VAL A 18 -39.46 12.97 1.49
C VAL A 18 -39.74 14.38 0.94
N PRO A 19 -40.74 15.10 1.48
CA PRO A 19 -41.19 16.38 0.95
C PRO A 19 -40.29 17.55 1.36
N ASP A 20 -40.17 18.47 0.41
CA ASP A 20 -39.67 19.83 0.50
C ASP A 20 -40.23 20.57 1.73
N THR A 21 -39.35 21.03 2.62
CA THR A 21 -39.69 22.05 3.62
C THR A 21 -38.62 23.13 3.61
N ALA A 22 -38.94 24.23 2.96
CA ALA A 22 -38.15 25.45 2.94
C ALA A 22 -38.06 26.07 4.34
N GLY A 23 -36.83 26.36 4.77
CA GLY A 23 -36.50 27.10 5.98
C GLY A 23 -35.07 27.61 5.89
N ASP A 24 -34.92 28.82 5.35
CA ASP A 24 -33.68 29.59 5.31
C ASP A 24 -33.22 29.93 6.75
N ASP A 25 -32.04 29.46 7.15
CA ASP A 25 -31.29 30.06 8.27
C ASP A 25 -29.78 30.11 7.93
N PRO A 26 -29.23 31.28 7.53
CA PRO A 26 -27.85 31.41 7.08
C PRO A 26 -26.96 31.94 8.21
N THR A 27 -26.62 31.13 9.22
CA THR A 27 -25.47 31.43 10.12
C THR A 27 -25.10 30.25 11.02
N SER A 28 -24.61 29.17 10.45
CA SER A 28 -23.79 28.21 11.19
C SER A 28 -22.55 27.89 10.37
N PRO A 29 -21.34 28.25 10.84
CA PRO A 29 -20.13 27.76 10.19
C PRO A 29 -20.12 26.23 10.26
N PRO A 30 -19.57 25.54 9.25
CA PRO A 30 -19.46 24.09 9.29
C PRO A 30 -18.68 23.71 10.56
N SER A 31 -19.36 22.97 11.45
CA SER A 31 -18.70 22.28 12.54
C SER A 31 -17.67 21.35 11.91
N ALA A 32 -16.40 21.69 12.12
CA ALA A 32 -15.30 20.79 11.85
C ALA A 32 -15.54 19.51 12.67
N SER A 33 -15.77 18.41 11.97
CA SER A 33 -15.69 17.07 12.51
C SER A 33 -14.24 16.80 12.85
N THR A 34 -13.80 17.26 14.02
CA THR A 34 -12.49 16.95 14.57
C THR A 34 -12.70 16.01 15.75
N SER A 35 -11.97 14.90 15.74
CA SER A 35 -11.51 14.14 16.93
C SER A 35 -12.15 12.78 17.28
N ASP A 36 -13.00 12.17 16.44
CA ASP A 36 -13.47 10.77 16.65
C ASP A 36 -13.07 9.79 15.51
N GLU A 37 -12.32 10.26 14.50
CA GLU A 37 -11.84 9.46 13.37
C GLU A 37 -10.62 8.58 13.72
N ALA A 38 -9.95 8.83 14.85
CA ALA A 38 -8.82 8.05 15.34
C ALA A 38 -9.20 6.64 15.84
N ALA A 39 -10.49 6.28 15.80
CA ALA A 39 -10.99 4.93 16.08
C ALA A 39 -11.41 4.15 14.81
N ALA A 40 -11.29 4.75 13.62
CA ALA A 40 -11.49 4.06 12.36
C ALA A 40 -10.16 3.39 11.98
N GLY A 41 -10.15 2.05 11.91
CA GLY A 41 -8.96 1.27 11.58
C GLY A 41 -8.30 1.65 10.25
N TRP A 42 -7.15 1.05 9.96
CA TRP A 42 -6.34 1.36 8.79
C TRP A 42 -7.14 1.24 7.49
N SER A 43 -6.91 2.17 6.56
CA SER A 43 -7.41 2.13 5.19
C SER A 43 -6.34 2.67 4.23
N VAL A 44 -6.44 2.32 2.95
CA VAL A 44 -5.54 2.83 1.90
C VAL A 44 -5.68 4.35 1.79
N GLU A 45 -6.89 4.89 1.85
CA GLU A 45 -7.13 6.35 1.80
C GLU A 45 -6.47 7.07 2.98
N GLN A 46 -6.63 6.55 4.20
CA GLN A 46 -5.97 7.09 5.39
C GLN A 46 -4.45 7.02 5.27
N ALA A 47 -3.92 5.91 4.76
CA ALA A 47 -2.50 5.73 4.50
C ALA A 47 -1.96 6.79 3.51
N LEU A 48 -2.70 7.10 2.44
CA LEU A 48 -2.35 8.18 1.53
C LEU A 48 -2.36 9.56 2.21
N GLY A 49 -3.28 9.77 3.15
CA GLY A 49 -3.35 10.99 3.97
C GLY A 49 -2.16 11.18 4.92
N GLN A 50 -1.37 10.13 5.17
CA GLN A 50 -0.13 10.22 5.96
C GLN A 50 1.09 10.60 5.11
N VAL A 51 0.99 10.58 3.79
CA VAL A 51 2.14 10.82 2.90
C VAL A 51 2.06 12.24 2.33
N PRO A 52 3.00 13.14 2.64
CA PRO A 52 3.05 14.45 2.03
C PRO A 52 3.14 14.34 0.50
N ALA A 53 2.45 15.20 -0.23
CA ALA A 53 2.49 15.20 -1.70
C ALA A 53 3.93 15.37 -2.24
N SER A 54 4.78 16.10 -1.52
CA SER A 54 6.20 16.29 -1.86
C SER A 54 7.06 15.02 -1.72
N ALA A 55 6.60 14.02 -0.96
CA ALA A 55 7.28 12.74 -0.76
C ALA A 55 6.87 11.67 -1.79
N GLY A 56 5.83 11.92 -2.60
CA GLY A 56 5.26 10.96 -3.56
C GLY A 56 6.25 10.39 -4.59
N GLY A 57 7.32 11.14 -4.90
CA GLY A 57 8.31 10.75 -5.91
C GLY A 57 7.74 10.67 -7.33
N ASP A 58 8.64 10.54 -8.31
CA ASP A 58 8.31 10.24 -9.70
C ASP A 58 9.38 9.30 -10.28
N PRO A 59 9.07 8.01 -10.58
CA PRO A 59 7.74 7.41 -10.52
C PRO A 59 7.26 7.12 -9.09
N LEU A 60 5.95 7.21 -8.88
CA LEU A 60 5.31 6.82 -7.63
C LEU A 60 5.51 5.31 -7.37
N TRP A 61 5.95 4.97 -6.18
CA TRP A 61 5.97 3.60 -5.68
C TRP A 61 5.59 3.63 -4.21
N LEU A 62 4.44 3.07 -3.87
CA LEU A 62 3.92 3.05 -2.51
C LEU A 62 3.62 1.62 -2.09
N SER A 63 3.96 1.27 -0.86
CA SER A 63 3.47 0.07 -0.19
C SER A 63 2.86 0.43 1.16
N GLY A 64 1.84 -0.29 1.58
CA GLY A 64 1.22 -0.08 2.89
C GLY A 64 0.44 -1.30 3.33
N ALA A 65 0.23 -1.44 4.63
CA ALA A 65 -0.57 -2.54 5.17
C ALA A 65 -1.15 -2.22 6.54
N ASP A 66 -2.32 -2.79 6.80
CA ASP A 66 -2.86 -3.08 8.13
C ASP A 66 -2.23 -4.40 8.60
N LEU A 67 -1.34 -4.31 9.58
CA LEU A 67 -0.58 -5.46 10.07
C LEU A 67 -1.47 -6.41 10.88
N ASP A 68 -2.45 -5.90 11.63
CA ASP A 68 -3.35 -6.74 12.42
C ASP A 68 -4.33 -7.50 11.53
N ALA A 69 -4.93 -6.83 10.55
CA ALA A 69 -5.80 -7.47 9.58
C ALA A 69 -5.04 -8.46 8.69
N ALA A 70 -3.80 -8.16 8.29
CA ALA A 70 -2.94 -9.11 7.56
C ALA A 70 -2.59 -10.35 8.39
N LEU A 71 -2.29 -10.18 9.68
CA LEU A 71 -2.04 -11.31 10.59
C LEU A 71 -3.30 -12.18 10.77
N GLU A 72 -4.46 -11.56 10.99
CA GLU A 72 -5.74 -12.26 11.12
C GLU A 72 -6.07 -13.04 9.85
N ALA A 73 -5.99 -12.40 8.68
CA ALA A 73 -6.28 -13.01 7.38
C ALA A 73 -5.36 -14.18 7.05
N SER A 74 -4.11 -14.17 7.53
CA SER A 74 -3.15 -15.25 7.37
C SER A 74 -3.16 -16.28 8.50
N GLY A 75 -4.02 -16.12 9.52
CA GLY A 75 -4.05 -17.01 10.70
C GLY A 75 -2.75 -17.00 11.50
N LEU A 76 -1.98 -15.91 11.41
CA LEU A 76 -0.71 -15.74 12.09
C LEU A 76 -0.89 -15.04 13.43
N GLN A 77 0.05 -15.28 14.33
CA GLN A 77 0.11 -14.55 15.60
C GLN A 77 1.26 -13.56 15.54
N ARG A 78 0.98 -12.35 16.03
CA ARG A 78 2.01 -11.35 16.31
C ARG A 78 3.02 -11.96 17.28
N GLY A 79 4.29 -11.95 16.88
CA GLY A 79 5.38 -12.50 17.69
C GLY A 79 5.62 -11.68 18.96
N SER A 80 6.48 -12.18 19.84
CA SER A 80 6.99 -11.36 20.94
C SER A 80 7.80 -10.20 20.39
N ALA A 81 7.68 -9.03 21.02
CA ALA A 81 8.57 -7.90 20.80
C ALA A 81 10.06 -8.31 20.96
N ASP A 82 10.38 -9.24 21.85
CA ASP A 82 11.79 -9.64 22.08
C ASP A 82 12.37 -10.58 21.01
N ASP A 83 11.58 -11.00 20.02
CA ASP A 83 12.07 -11.83 18.92
C ASP A 83 12.72 -10.94 17.84
N PRO A 84 14.04 -11.02 17.62
CA PRO A 84 14.73 -10.21 16.61
C PRO A 84 14.33 -10.59 15.17
N ASN A 85 13.80 -11.80 14.96
CA ASN A 85 13.43 -12.32 13.64
C ASN A 85 12.03 -12.93 13.69
N PRO A 86 10.99 -12.10 13.90
CA PRO A 86 9.67 -12.61 14.14
C PRO A 86 9.14 -13.33 12.89
N GLU A 87 8.75 -14.59 13.08
CA GLU A 87 8.32 -15.50 12.02
C GLU A 87 7.19 -14.92 11.16
N TRP A 88 6.30 -14.12 11.74
CA TRP A 88 5.17 -13.53 11.02
C TRP A 88 5.60 -12.54 9.93
N ILE A 89 6.65 -11.75 10.16
CA ILE A 89 7.20 -10.84 9.14
C ILE A 89 7.72 -11.66 7.95
N ARG A 90 8.45 -12.74 8.25
CA ARG A 90 8.98 -13.64 7.23
C ARG A 90 7.85 -14.24 6.39
N GLN A 91 6.79 -14.74 7.02
CA GLN A 91 5.66 -15.34 6.31
C GLN A 91 4.87 -14.33 5.48
N LEU A 92 4.57 -13.14 6.02
CA LEU A 92 3.86 -12.09 5.28
C LEU A 92 4.72 -11.48 4.15
N SER A 93 6.04 -11.44 4.29
CA SER A 93 6.92 -10.98 3.20
C SER A 93 6.91 -11.94 1.99
N GLY A 94 6.54 -13.21 2.20
CA GLY A 94 6.58 -14.25 1.17
C GLY A 94 7.98 -14.78 0.83
N ASN A 95 9.01 -14.47 1.62
CA ASN A 95 10.38 -14.94 1.39
C ASN A 95 11.06 -15.50 2.67
N PRO A 96 11.31 -16.82 2.77
CA PRO A 96 10.91 -17.86 1.82
C PRO A 96 9.38 -18.04 1.79
N PRO A 97 8.83 -18.71 0.77
CA PRO A 97 7.40 -18.98 0.69
C PRO A 97 6.91 -19.66 1.96
N GLY A 98 5.94 -19.04 2.62
CA GLY A 98 5.18 -19.63 3.73
C GLY A 98 3.77 -20.00 3.29
N ASP A 99 2.93 -20.37 4.26
CA ASP A 99 1.52 -20.73 4.02
C ASP A 99 0.59 -19.51 3.95
N SER A 100 1.13 -18.29 4.08
CA SER A 100 0.36 -17.03 4.00
C SER A 100 -0.22 -16.82 2.60
N HIS A 101 -1.48 -16.39 2.53
CA HIS A 101 -2.13 -15.92 1.31
C HIS A 101 -1.99 -14.41 1.09
N ILE A 102 -1.58 -13.68 2.13
CA ILE A 102 -1.27 -12.26 2.08
C ILE A 102 0.22 -12.05 1.80
N HIS A 103 0.52 -11.08 0.96
CA HIS A 103 1.84 -10.48 0.87
C HIS A 103 1.84 -9.07 1.45
N VAL A 104 2.84 -8.75 2.26
CA VAL A 104 3.10 -7.40 2.80
C VAL A 104 4.45 -6.91 2.30
N GLY A 105 4.42 -5.81 1.55
CA GLY A 105 5.60 -5.09 1.06
C GLY A 105 6.24 -4.25 2.16
N PHE A 106 6.90 -4.94 3.10
CA PHE A 106 7.56 -4.36 4.26
C PHE A 106 8.61 -3.27 3.88
N PRO A 107 8.67 -2.13 4.58
CA PRO A 107 9.65 -1.08 4.32
C PRO A 107 11.08 -1.59 4.41
N GLU A 108 11.97 -1.04 3.58
CA GLU A 108 13.40 -1.40 3.60
C GLU A 108 14.08 -1.06 4.93
N LEU A 109 13.50 -0.16 5.72
CA LEU A 109 13.90 0.11 7.12
C LEU A 109 13.87 -1.14 8.01
N LEU A 110 13.22 -2.22 7.55
CA LEU A 110 13.13 -3.53 8.21
C LEU A 110 14.10 -4.57 7.64
N ALA A 111 14.98 -4.16 6.72
CA ALA A 111 16.13 -4.97 6.36
C ALA A 111 17.10 -5.15 7.54
N VAL A 112 16.98 -4.30 8.56
CA VAL A 112 17.65 -4.42 9.85
C VAL A 112 16.77 -5.24 10.82
N ASP A 113 17.39 -6.06 11.67
CA ASP A 113 16.64 -6.87 12.64
C ASP A 113 15.85 -6.01 13.65
N GLN A 114 14.72 -6.52 14.13
CA GLN A 114 13.78 -5.73 14.96
C GLN A 114 14.40 -5.26 16.28
N ALA A 115 15.33 -6.03 16.85
CA ALA A 115 15.99 -5.64 18.09
C ALA A 115 16.93 -4.45 17.88
N THR A 116 17.62 -4.41 16.74
CA THR A 116 18.43 -3.25 16.33
C THR A 116 17.55 -2.05 16.02
N THR A 117 16.43 -2.22 15.30
CA THR A 117 15.48 -1.12 15.07
C THR A 117 15.00 -0.52 16.39
N ARG A 118 14.48 -1.33 17.32
CA ARG A 118 14.03 -0.86 18.65
C ARG A 118 15.13 -0.14 19.41
N ARG A 119 16.35 -0.67 19.39
CA ARG A 119 17.49 -0.05 20.07
C ARG A 119 17.80 1.34 19.51
N ILE A 120 17.71 1.52 18.19
CA ILE A 120 18.05 2.78 17.53
C ILE A 120 16.88 3.77 17.65
N THR A 121 15.66 3.35 17.31
CA THR A 121 14.51 4.24 17.19
C THR A 121 13.71 4.39 18.46
N GLY A 122 13.74 3.40 19.36
CA GLY A 122 12.86 3.30 20.53
C GLY A 122 11.58 2.48 20.30
N PHE A 123 11.25 2.15 19.05
CA PHE A 123 10.03 1.39 18.68
C PHE A 123 10.33 0.19 17.79
N ASP A 124 9.39 -0.74 17.69
CA ASP A 124 9.45 -1.87 16.76
C ASP A 124 8.12 -2.06 16.01
N LEU A 125 8.18 -2.74 14.87
CA LEU A 125 6.95 -3.02 14.11
C LEU A 125 6.05 -4.07 14.72
N GLY A 126 6.56 -4.87 15.65
CA GLY A 126 5.73 -5.74 16.48
C GLY A 126 4.69 -4.95 17.29
N GLN A 127 4.85 -3.65 17.47
CA GLN A 127 3.89 -2.76 18.14
C GLN A 127 3.08 -1.88 17.18
N ALA A 128 3.39 -1.91 15.88
CA ALA A 128 2.70 -1.08 14.90
C ALA A 128 1.38 -1.72 14.45
N ASP A 129 0.34 -0.92 14.31
CA ASP A 129 -0.95 -1.35 13.76
C ASP A 129 -0.87 -1.39 12.23
N GLY A 130 -0.14 -0.45 11.62
CA GLY A 130 0.01 -0.37 10.18
C GLY A 130 1.19 0.50 9.74
N PHE A 131 1.40 0.57 8.44
CA PHE A 131 2.38 1.48 7.86
C PHE A 131 2.01 1.89 6.43
N VAL A 132 2.66 2.95 5.97
CA VAL A 132 2.74 3.35 4.57
C VAL A 132 4.17 3.78 4.25
N THR A 133 4.67 3.38 3.09
CA THR A 133 5.99 3.72 2.59
C THR A 133 5.85 4.17 1.16
N VAL A 134 6.46 5.31 0.83
CA VAL A 134 6.56 5.82 -0.54
C VAL A 134 8.01 5.98 -0.96
N GLY A 135 8.24 5.84 -2.26
CA GLY A 135 9.51 6.00 -2.91
C GLY A 135 10.37 4.73 -2.89
N ARG A 136 11.61 4.90 -3.35
CA ARG A 136 12.66 3.87 -3.35
C ARG A 136 13.94 4.53 -2.89
N LYS A 137 14.88 3.76 -2.34
CA LYS A 137 16.16 4.32 -1.91
C LYS A 137 16.85 5.09 -3.04
N PRO A 138 17.47 6.25 -2.72
CA PRO A 138 17.65 6.81 -1.37
C PRO A 138 16.47 7.63 -0.83
N ASP A 139 15.41 7.82 -1.62
CA ASP A 139 14.32 8.77 -1.36
C ASP A 139 13.07 8.08 -0.82
N THR A 140 13.21 7.33 0.27
CA THR A 140 12.08 6.71 0.96
C THR A 140 11.48 7.63 2.03
N PHE A 141 10.17 7.63 2.12
CA PHE A 141 9.43 8.21 3.24
C PHE A 141 8.47 7.15 3.78
N THR A 142 8.50 6.88 5.08
CA THR A 142 7.68 5.86 5.74
C THR A 142 6.96 6.47 6.92
N VAL A 143 5.69 6.15 7.10
CA VAL A 143 4.94 6.43 8.33
C VAL A 143 4.49 5.11 8.91
N VAL A 144 4.79 4.90 10.19
CA VAL A 144 4.33 3.76 10.98
C VAL A 144 3.28 4.27 11.95
N THR A 145 2.13 3.61 12.01
CA THR A 145 0.99 4.00 12.86
C THR A 145 0.77 2.96 13.96
N GLY A 146 0.36 3.40 15.15
CA GLY A 146 -0.03 2.53 16.27
C GLY A 146 -0.11 3.30 17.59
N ASP A 147 0.13 2.62 18.70
CA ASP A 147 0.34 3.29 20.00
C ASP A 147 1.77 3.86 20.09
N LEU A 148 2.11 4.76 19.15
CA LEU A 148 3.42 5.35 18.96
C LEU A 148 3.38 6.86 19.22
N GLY A 149 4.05 7.33 20.27
CA GLY A 149 4.08 8.75 20.66
C GLY A 149 5.49 9.36 20.64
N GLU A 150 5.60 10.62 21.04
CA GLU A 150 6.92 11.26 21.25
C GLU A 150 7.79 10.47 22.22
N ASP A 151 7.18 9.92 23.28
CA ASP A 151 7.84 9.07 24.27
C ASP A 151 8.24 7.68 23.73
N SER A 152 7.85 7.33 22.50
CA SER A 152 8.26 6.09 21.81
C SER A 152 9.60 6.24 21.09
N LEU A 153 10.11 7.47 20.91
CA LEU A 153 11.42 7.69 20.31
C LEU A 153 12.53 7.54 21.35
N ALA A 154 13.64 6.92 20.96
CA ALA A 154 14.78 6.74 21.86
C ALA A 154 15.45 8.07 22.22
N ASP A 155 15.74 8.26 23.51
CA ASP A 155 16.49 9.43 24.03
C ASP A 155 17.90 9.57 23.41
N SER A 156 18.43 8.50 22.82
CA SER A 156 19.75 8.48 22.19
C SER A 156 19.80 9.12 20.80
N LEU A 157 18.66 9.46 20.21
CA LEU A 157 18.61 10.07 18.89
C LEU A 157 19.17 11.50 18.91
N VAL A 158 19.80 11.90 17.81
CA VAL A 158 20.40 13.23 17.62
C VAL A 158 19.31 14.25 17.31
N GLU A 159 19.27 15.37 18.02
CA GLU A 159 18.37 16.50 17.71
C GLU A 159 18.79 17.21 16.41
N VAL A 160 17.83 17.44 15.50
CA VAL A 160 18.08 18.08 14.18
C VAL A 160 17.37 19.43 14.08
N ASP A 161 16.03 19.44 14.10
CA ASP A 161 15.20 20.65 14.00
C ASP A 161 13.86 20.45 14.73
N GLY A 162 13.65 21.16 15.84
CA GLY A 162 12.41 21.06 16.63
C GLY A 162 12.13 19.62 17.11
N PRO A 163 11.00 19.00 16.72
CA PRO A 163 10.69 17.61 17.07
C PRO A 163 11.44 16.59 16.20
N ILE A 164 12.17 17.00 15.16
CA ILE A 164 12.90 16.10 14.26
C ILE A 164 14.17 15.59 14.94
N ARG A 165 14.38 14.29 14.86
CA ARG A 165 15.50 13.53 15.42
C ARG A 165 16.22 12.74 14.31
N SER A 166 17.42 12.23 14.60
CA SER A 166 18.17 11.37 13.68
C SER A 166 18.82 10.19 14.39
N ASP A 167 18.91 9.05 13.71
CA ASP A 167 19.67 7.88 14.18
C ASP A 167 21.19 8.14 14.32
N ILE A 168 21.77 8.89 13.38
CA ILE A 168 23.18 9.28 13.36
C ILE A 168 23.37 10.77 12.98
N GLU A 169 24.55 11.32 13.27
CA GLU A 169 24.94 12.65 12.79
C GLU A 169 25.18 12.66 11.27
N GLY A 170 24.87 13.78 10.62
CA GLY A 170 25.18 14.00 9.19
C GLY A 170 24.14 14.87 8.49
N GLU A 171 24.43 15.25 7.24
CA GLU A 171 23.48 15.92 6.35
C GLU A 171 22.53 14.90 5.68
N ASP A 172 21.38 15.38 5.23
CA ASP A 172 20.39 14.55 4.53
C ASP A 172 21.02 13.82 3.34
N ARG A 173 20.72 12.52 3.19
CA ARG A 173 21.24 11.63 2.13
C ARG A 173 22.77 11.49 2.06
N GLN A 174 23.52 12.17 2.91
CA GLN A 174 24.97 12.08 2.90
C GLN A 174 25.42 10.80 3.58
N ILE A 175 26.08 9.92 2.84
CA ILE A 175 26.72 8.73 3.39
C ILE A 175 27.90 9.18 4.26
N SER A 176 27.69 9.15 5.57
CA SER A 176 28.70 9.55 6.55
C SER A 176 29.51 8.35 7.05
N GLN A 177 28.87 7.20 7.21
CA GLN A 177 29.47 6.03 7.86
C GLN A 177 28.98 4.69 7.27
N PRO A 178 29.49 4.27 6.11
CA PRO A 178 29.09 3.01 5.46
C PRO A 178 29.22 1.80 6.39
N GLY A 179 28.17 0.99 6.50
CA GLY A 179 28.15 -0.23 7.32
C GLY A 179 28.16 0.02 8.83
N ASN A 180 27.77 1.22 9.28
CA ASN A 180 27.60 1.50 10.70
C ASN A 180 26.44 0.64 11.27
N PRO A 181 26.69 -0.24 12.26
CA PRO A 181 25.63 -1.04 12.89
C PRO A 181 24.62 -0.21 13.72
N ASP A 182 24.90 1.06 13.95
CA ASP A 182 24.04 2.01 14.66
C ASP A 182 23.18 2.87 13.72
N ALA A 183 23.29 2.70 12.40
CA ALA A 183 22.45 3.37 11.41
C ALA A 183 21.29 2.47 10.96
N LEU A 184 20.10 3.05 10.78
CA LEU A 184 18.95 2.34 10.19
C LEU A 184 19.15 2.10 8.70
N ASP A 185 19.72 3.08 8.00
CA ASP A 185 20.13 2.89 6.63
C ASP A 185 21.49 2.20 6.59
N TRP A 186 21.53 0.99 6.05
CA TRP A 186 22.73 0.20 5.84
C TRP A 186 23.81 0.94 5.02
N THR A 187 23.41 1.93 4.20
CA THR A 187 24.36 2.76 3.46
C THR A 187 25.15 3.71 4.35
N GLY A 188 24.69 3.97 5.59
CA GLY A 188 25.29 4.90 6.53
C GLY A 188 24.85 6.35 6.34
N ALA A 189 23.73 6.58 5.64
CA ALA A 189 23.08 7.88 5.56
C ALA A 189 22.16 8.10 6.78
N PRO A 190 22.07 9.33 7.31
CA PRO A 190 21.15 9.63 8.42
C PRO A 190 19.69 9.42 8.03
N THR A 191 18.93 8.76 8.91
CA THR A 191 17.48 8.66 8.85
C THR A 191 16.89 9.66 9.83
N ARG A 192 16.01 10.53 9.34
CA ARG A 192 15.26 11.52 10.10
C ARG A 192 13.97 10.91 10.61
N LEU A 193 13.65 11.17 11.87
CA LEU A 193 12.47 10.67 12.56
C LEU A 193 11.70 11.81 13.20
N ALA A 194 10.38 11.71 13.21
CA ALA A 194 9.52 12.52 14.09
C ALA A 194 8.28 11.71 14.47
N ALA A 195 7.73 11.99 15.65
CA ALA A 195 6.48 11.39 16.13
C ALA A 195 5.36 12.43 16.16
N LYS A 196 4.14 12.01 15.84
CA LYS A 196 2.92 12.84 15.87
C LYS A 196 1.69 11.95 15.86
N ASP A 197 0.71 12.25 16.71
CA ASP A 197 -0.64 11.68 16.68
C ASP A 197 -0.71 10.13 16.56
N GLY A 198 0.10 9.38 17.31
CA GLY A 198 0.09 7.91 17.23
C GLY A 198 0.95 7.34 16.09
N ALA A 199 1.79 8.16 15.46
CA ALA A 199 2.59 7.74 14.32
C ALA A 199 4.03 8.23 14.39
N ILE A 200 4.92 7.51 13.70
CA ILE A 200 6.32 7.87 13.51
C ILE A 200 6.61 7.94 12.02
N ALA A 201 7.06 9.11 11.55
CA ALA A 201 7.58 9.29 10.20
C ALA A 201 9.09 9.07 10.17
N LEU A 202 9.59 8.42 9.11
CA LEU A 202 11.00 8.14 8.84
C LEU A 202 11.35 8.52 7.40
N SER A 203 12.45 9.25 7.20
CA SER A 203 12.95 9.57 5.86
C SER A 203 14.43 9.93 5.84
N ALA A 204 15.09 9.80 4.70
CA ALA A 204 16.43 10.35 4.49
C ALA A 204 16.46 11.89 4.36
N SER A 205 15.28 12.55 4.38
CA SER A 205 15.13 14.00 4.21
C SER A 205 14.41 14.66 5.39
N THR A 206 15.04 15.68 5.96
CA THR A 206 14.48 16.55 6.99
C THR A 206 13.26 17.30 6.47
N GLU A 207 13.31 17.80 5.22
CA GLU A 207 12.20 18.52 4.59
C GLU A 207 10.96 17.63 4.41
N ALA A 208 11.12 16.34 4.10
CA ALA A 208 9.98 15.43 3.98
C ALA A 208 9.29 15.19 5.34
N VAL A 209 10.08 14.98 6.41
CA VAL A 209 9.54 14.83 7.77
C VAL A 209 8.87 16.12 8.25
N LYS A 210 9.44 17.28 7.91
CA LYS A 210 8.86 18.59 8.22
C LYS A 210 7.52 18.80 7.51
N ALA A 211 7.43 18.48 6.22
CA ALA A 211 6.19 18.58 5.45
C ALA A 211 5.06 17.72 6.07
N TRP A 212 5.40 16.54 6.60
CA TRP A 212 4.44 15.69 7.32
C TRP A 212 3.98 16.31 8.66
N LEU A 213 4.91 16.86 9.43
CA LEU A 213 4.58 17.57 10.68
C LEU A 213 3.66 18.77 10.44
N ASP A 214 3.87 19.49 9.33
CA ASP A 214 3.11 20.68 8.96
C ASP A 214 1.68 20.36 8.46
N SER A 215 1.34 19.08 8.18
CA SER A 215 0.02 18.66 7.68
C SER A 215 -0.45 19.43 6.43
N GLY A 216 0.45 19.60 5.44
CA GLY A 216 0.10 20.17 4.14
C GLY A 216 -0.62 19.19 3.23
N ASP A 217 -0.63 19.47 1.92
CA ASP A 217 -1.19 18.59 0.89
C ASP A 217 -0.54 17.18 0.96
N THR A 218 -1.36 16.17 0.79
CA THR A 218 -1.04 14.74 0.92
C THR A 218 -1.29 14.01 -0.40
N LEU A 219 -0.91 12.73 -0.48
CA LEU A 219 -1.27 11.90 -1.63
C LEU A 219 -2.78 11.61 -1.71
N ALA A 220 -3.52 11.72 -0.61
CA ALA A 220 -4.98 11.58 -0.62
C ALA A 220 -5.67 12.73 -1.37
N ASP A 221 -5.00 13.88 -1.54
CA ASP A 221 -5.53 15.01 -2.31
C ASP A 221 -5.43 14.80 -3.84
N ASP A 222 -4.69 13.78 -4.31
CA ASP A 222 -4.75 13.36 -5.72
C ASP A 222 -6.03 12.56 -5.97
N THR A 223 -6.97 13.18 -6.68
CA THR A 223 -8.28 12.59 -6.98
C THR A 223 -8.24 11.18 -7.56
N GLY A 224 -7.23 10.82 -8.36
CA GLY A 224 -7.17 9.47 -8.92
C GLY A 224 -6.48 8.45 -8.02
N LEU A 225 -5.56 8.88 -7.15
CA LEU A 225 -5.10 8.01 -6.06
C LEU A 225 -6.21 7.79 -5.02
N ALA A 226 -6.99 8.83 -4.70
CA ALA A 226 -8.15 8.73 -3.82
C ALA A 226 -9.21 7.77 -4.38
N SER A 227 -9.57 7.88 -5.67
CA SER A 227 -10.46 6.91 -6.32
C SER A 227 -9.93 5.47 -6.25
N LEU A 228 -8.63 5.29 -6.50
CA LEU A 228 -7.99 3.98 -6.42
C LEU A 228 -8.03 3.41 -5.00
N ALA A 229 -7.70 4.23 -4.00
CA ALA A 229 -7.75 3.87 -2.59
C ALA A 229 -9.18 3.50 -2.14
N GLY A 230 -10.17 4.33 -2.46
CA GLY A 230 -11.58 4.05 -2.14
C GLY A 230 -12.06 2.73 -2.73
N ALA A 231 -11.71 2.43 -3.99
CA ALA A 231 -12.06 1.16 -4.63
C ALA A 231 -11.40 -0.06 -3.94
N LEU A 232 -10.19 0.10 -3.40
CA LEU A 232 -9.50 -0.96 -2.65
C LEU A 232 -10.07 -1.13 -1.23
N ASP A 233 -10.37 -0.02 -0.56
CA ASP A 233 -10.95 0.02 0.79
C ASP A 233 -12.35 -0.63 0.82
N GLU A 234 -13.20 -0.33 -0.17
CA GLU A 234 -14.51 -0.98 -0.33
C GLU A 234 -14.44 -2.52 -0.44
N ARG A 235 -13.29 -3.03 -0.87
CA ARG A 235 -13.04 -4.48 -1.06
C ARG A 235 -12.22 -5.08 0.08
N GLY A 236 -11.93 -4.32 1.13
CA GLY A 236 -11.22 -4.80 2.32
C GLY A 236 -9.75 -5.09 2.07
N ALA A 237 -9.06 -4.25 1.29
CA ALA A 237 -7.61 -4.33 1.16
C ALA A 237 -6.93 -4.20 2.52
N VAL A 238 -6.08 -5.16 2.88
CA VAL A 238 -5.28 -5.14 4.12
C VAL A 238 -3.79 -4.90 3.83
N SER A 239 -3.38 -5.06 2.58
CA SER A 239 -2.03 -4.77 2.10
C SER A 239 -2.15 -4.26 0.67
N VAL A 240 -1.36 -3.26 0.33
CA VAL A 240 -1.40 -2.60 -0.97
C VAL A 240 0.02 -2.29 -1.46
N VAL A 241 0.19 -2.38 -2.77
CA VAL A 241 1.29 -1.76 -3.51
C VAL A 241 0.68 -0.92 -4.62
N ILE A 242 0.98 0.38 -4.67
CA ILE A 242 0.58 1.30 -5.73
C ILE A 242 1.82 1.71 -6.50
N SER A 243 1.78 1.52 -7.82
CA SER A 243 2.78 2.04 -8.72
C SER A 243 2.15 3.10 -9.61
N GLY A 244 2.88 4.21 -9.78
CA GLY A 244 2.66 5.10 -10.91
C GLY A 244 3.05 4.42 -12.23
N PRO A 245 3.19 5.19 -13.30
CA PRO A 245 3.40 4.62 -14.62
C PRO A 245 4.66 3.73 -14.68
N VAL A 246 4.49 2.46 -15.07
CA VAL A 246 5.55 1.48 -15.32
C VAL A 246 5.78 1.36 -16.83
N ALA A 247 6.89 1.91 -17.31
CA ALA A 247 7.28 1.76 -18.71
C ALA A 247 7.50 0.27 -19.06
N PHE A 248 6.88 -0.19 -20.15
CA PHE A 248 7.10 -1.53 -20.68
C PHE A 248 8.58 -1.81 -20.95
N ASN A 249 9.09 -2.97 -20.54
CA ASN A 249 10.47 -3.38 -20.81
C ASN A 249 10.54 -4.31 -22.05
N PRO A 250 10.91 -3.81 -23.25
CA PRO A 250 10.99 -4.61 -24.47
C PRO A 250 12.10 -5.66 -24.44
N SER A 251 13.03 -5.58 -23.49
CA SER A 251 14.15 -6.51 -23.34
C SER A 251 13.71 -7.91 -22.86
N ALA A 252 12.45 -8.06 -22.44
CA ALA A 252 11.85 -9.35 -22.04
C ALA A 252 11.60 -10.31 -23.23
N GLY A 253 12.04 -9.99 -24.45
CA GLY A 253 12.21 -10.96 -25.53
C GLY A 253 10.95 -11.32 -26.32
N HIS A 254 9.85 -10.55 -26.19
CA HIS A 254 8.60 -10.79 -26.89
C HIS A 254 8.34 -9.74 -27.98
N SER A 255 7.80 -10.20 -29.12
CA SER A 255 7.43 -9.31 -30.24
C SER A 255 6.33 -8.32 -29.82
N PRO A 256 6.42 -7.05 -30.22
CA PRO A 256 5.50 -5.96 -29.84
C PRO A 256 4.09 -6.07 -30.45
N ASP A 257 3.66 -7.24 -30.93
CA ASP A 257 2.41 -7.38 -31.70
C ASP A 257 1.13 -7.30 -30.84
N THR A 258 1.27 -7.01 -29.55
CA THR A 258 0.15 -6.82 -28.60
C THR A 258 0.30 -5.55 -27.76
N THR A 259 1.02 -4.53 -28.26
CA THR A 259 0.98 -3.17 -27.69
C THR A 259 -0.38 -2.51 -27.94
N ALA A 260 -1.46 -3.10 -27.43
CA ALA A 260 -2.53 -2.28 -26.92
C ALA A 260 -1.85 -1.44 -25.82
N GLU A 261 -1.50 -0.19 -26.14
CA GLU A 261 -1.18 0.81 -25.13
C GLU A 261 -2.34 0.81 -24.15
N VAL A 262 -2.20 0.12 -23.02
CA VAL A 262 -3.28 0.13 -22.04
C VAL A 262 -3.12 1.45 -21.27
N PRO A 263 -4.13 2.35 -21.32
CA PRO A 263 -3.99 3.74 -20.91
C PRO A 263 -4.31 3.88 -19.42
N PHE A 264 -3.44 3.38 -18.55
CA PHE A 264 -3.59 3.59 -17.12
C PHE A 264 -2.45 4.42 -16.55
N ASP A 265 -2.77 5.38 -15.70
CA ASP A 265 -1.78 6.27 -15.07
C ASP A 265 -1.19 5.68 -13.78
N ALA A 266 -1.89 4.71 -13.19
CA ALA A 266 -1.47 4.02 -11.99
C ALA A 266 -2.06 2.61 -11.96
N VAL A 267 -1.33 1.71 -11.33
CA VAL A 267 -1.77 0.34 -11.05
C VAL A 267 -1.55 0.04 -9.57
N ALA A 268 -2.53 -0.61 -8.95
CA ALA A 268 -2.41 -1.09 -7.59
C ALA A 268 -2.62 -2.60 -7.51
N LEU A 269 -1.83 -3.23 -6.68
CA LEU A 269 -2.02 -4.59 -6.19
C LEU A 269 -2.53 -4.49 -4.76
N ALA A 270 -3.55 -5.25 -4.41
CA ALA A 270 -3.97 -5.37 -3.03
C ALA A 270 -4.31 -6.81 -2.66
N TRP A 271 -4.17 -7.13 -1.38
CA TRP A 271 -4.52 -8.42 -0.80
C TRP A 271 -5.66 -8.23 0.20
N THR A 272 -6.67 -9.10 0.14
CA THR A 272 -7.89 -9.03 1.00
C THR A 272 -8.14 -10.33 1.77
N GLY A 273 -7.16 -11.24 1.78
CA GLY A 273 -7.25 -12.60 2.31
C GLY A 273 -6.74 -13.59 1.28
N GLU A 274 -7.62 -14.47 0.82
CA GLU A 274 -7.32 -15.43 -0.25
C GLU A 274 -7.34 -14.81 -1.66
N LYS A 275 -7.70 -13.53 -1.77
CA LYS A 275 -7.86 -12.83 -3.05
C LYS A 275 -6.78 -11.76 -3.22
N VAL A 276 -6.40 -11.58 -4.48
CA VAL A 276 -5.57 -10.48 -4.95
C VAL A 276 -6.42 -9.60 -5.86
N LEU A 277 -6.40 -8.30 -5.60
CA LEU A 277 -7.00 -7.28 -6.45
C LEU A 277 -5.92 -6.67 -7.32
N VAL A 278 -6.23 -6.49 -8.60
CA VAL A 278 -5.44 -5.65 -9.51
C VAL A 278 -6.32 -4.51 -9.96
N ALA A 279 -6.02 -3.31 -9.45
CA ALA A 279 -6.79 -2.11 -9.72
C ALA A 279 -6.02 -1.18 -10.67
N TYR A 280 -6.72 -0.60 -11.63
CA TYR A 280 -6.18 0.27 -12.66
C TYR A 280 -6.93 1.59 -12.64
N ARG A 281 -6.20 2.71 -12.63
CA ARG A 281 -6.79 4.02 -12.92
C ARG A 281 -7.05 4.14 -14.43
N VAL A 282 -8.28 4.45 -14.82
CA VAL A 282 -8.73 4.43 -16.23
C VAL A 282 -9.53 5.68 -16.61
N ASP A 283 -9.36 6.13 -17.85
CA ASP A 283 -10.08 7.27 -18.42
C ASP A 283 -11.54 6.92 -18.77
N SER A 284 -12.44 6.83 -17.78
CA SER A 284 -13.93 6.84 -17.84
C SER A 284 -14.72 5.98 -18.87
N GLU A 285 -14.09 5.21 -19.76
CA GLU A 285 -14.74 4.34 -20.77
C GLU A 285 -14.26 2.88 -20.71
N ALA A 286 -13.71 2.46 -19.57
CA ALA A 286 -13.25 1.09 -19.40
C ALA A 286 -14.41 0.07 -19.41
N ASP A 287 -14.20 -1.05 -20.10
CA ASP A 287 -15.12 -2.18 -20.13
C ASP A 287 -14.60 -3.29 -19.21
N ALA A 288 -15.34 -3.59 -18.14
CA ALA A 288 -15.02 -4.67 -17.21
C ALA A 288 -14.83 -6.02 -17.94
N ALA A 289 -15.64 -6.31 -18.95
CA ALA A 289 -15.54 -7.57 -19.70
C ALA A 289 -14.23 -7.67 -20.50
N ALA A 290 -13.68 -6.52 -20.94
CA ALA A 290 -12.38 -6.48 -21.61
C ALA A 290 -11.25 -6.82 -20.63
N PHE A 291 -11.25 -6.23 -19.43
CA PHE A 291 -10.27 -6.56 -18.38
C PHE A 291 -10.33 -8.03 -17.97
N GLU A 292 -11.54 -8.57 -17.77
CA GLU A 292 -11.75 -9.97 -17.44
C GLU A 292 -11.20 -10.89 -18.55
N THR A 293 -11.46 -10.55 -19.82
CA THR A 293 -10.98 -11.32 -20.98
C THR A 293 -9.45 -11.28 -21.10
N ILE A 294 -8.84 -10.11 -20.91
CA ILE A 294 -7.37 -9.94 -20.96
C ILE A 294 -6.72 -10.82 -19.90
N TRP A 295 -7.24 -10.83 -18.68
CA TRP A 295 -6.69 -11.64 -17.61
C TRP A 295 -6.96 -13.14 -17.78
N LYS A 296 -8.13 -13.54 -18.30
CA LYS A 296 -8.45 -14.97 -18.52
C LYS A 296 -7.68 -15.61 -19.65
N THR A 297 -7.35 -14.85 -20.69
CA THR A 297 -6.74 -15.37 -21.92
C THR A 297 -5.27 -14.99 -22.09
N GLY A 298 -4.77 -14.10 -21.22
CA GLY A 298 -3.42 -13.56 -21.30
C GLY A 298 -2.34 -14.58 -20.98
N GLN A 299 -1.12 -14.23 -21.40
CA GLN A 299 0.10 -14.96 -21.11
C GLN A 299 1.07 -14.05 -20.37
N LEU A 300 1.91 -14.63 -19.51
CA LEU A 300 3.02 -13.91 -18.91
C LEU A 300 3.99 -13.47 -20.00
N SER A 301 4.33 -12.18 -20.03
CA SER A 301 5.29 -11.59 -20.97
C SER A 301 6.71 -12.10 -20.75
N THR A 302 7.01 -12.70 -19.60
CA THR A 302 8.36 -13.19 -19.30
C THR A 302 8.54 -14.68 -19.63
N SER A 303 7.52 -15.51 -19.41
CA SER A 303 7.61 -16.97 -19.63
C SER A 303 6.78 -17.47 -20.82
N GLY A 304 5.87 -16.66 -21.36
CA GLY A 304 4.87 -17.06 -22.36
C GLY A 304 3.82 -18.02 -21.82
N GLN A 305 3.82 -18.32 -20.51
CA GLN A 305 2.86 -19.24 -19.91
C GLN A 305 1.49 -18.59 -19.72
N PRO A 306 0.39 -19.32 -19.90
CA PRO A 306 -0.95 -18.84 -19.58
C PRO A 306 -1.08 -18.36 -18.12
N ILE A 307 -1.85 -17.30 -17.89
CA ILE A 307 -2.10 -16.75 -16.54
C ILE A 307 -2.89 -17.72 -15.67
N ASP A 308 -3.75 -18.54 -16.27
CA ASP A 308 -4.58 -19.54 -15.57
C ASP A 308 -3.76 -20.63 -14.87
N MET A 309 -2.46 -20.76 -15.20
CA MET A 309 -1.51 -21.59 -14.46
C MET A 309 -1.13 -20.99 -13.09
N PHE A 310 -1.33 -19.69 -12.90
CA PHE A 310 -0.89 -18.94 -11.72
C PHE A 310 -2.05 -18.37 -10.91
N ALA A 311 -3.14 -17.97 -11.56
CA ALA A 311 -4.30 -17.41 -10.91
C ALA A 311 -5.58 -17.62 -11.73
N SER A 312 -6.70 -17.87 -11.06
CA SER A 312 -8.03 -17.79 -11.67
C SER A 312 -8.61 -16.38 -11.53
N VAL A 313 -9.30 -15.93 -12.57
CA VAL A 313 -10.01 -14.65 -12.58
C VAL A 313 -11.43 -14.87 -12.07
N ASP A 314 -11.75 -14.27 -10.94
CA ASP A 314 -13.08 -14.37 -10.31
C ASP A 314 -14.07 -13.40 -10.95
N GLY A 315 -13.59 -12.22 -11.37
CA GLY A 315 -14.38 -11.21 -12.04
C GLY A 315 -13.58 -9.93 -12.27
N ALA A 316 -14.19 -9.01 -13.01
CA ALA A 316 -13.71 -7.64 -13.15
C ALA A 316 -14.89 -6.66 -13.01
N GLU A 317 -14.61 -5.49 -12.47
CA GLU A 317 -15.58 -4.42 -12.23
C GLU A 317 -14.96 -3.09 -12.64
N VAL A 318 -15.80 -2.14 -13.05
CA VAL A 318 -15.37 -0.77 -13.39
C VAL A 318 -16.33 0.21 -12.73
N GLY A 319 -15.78 1.19 -12.01
CA GLY A 319 -16.53 2.25 -11.33
C GLY A 319 -15.61 3.40 -10.97
N ASP A 320 -16.13 4.63 -10.99
CA ASP A 320 -15.44 5.85 -10.51
C ASP A 320 -14.01 6.06 -11.06
N GLY A 321 -13.80 5.69 -12.32
CA GLY A 321 -12.49 5.83 -12.98
C GLY A 321 -11.47 4.76 -12.58
N VAL A 322 -11.92 3.65 -11.98
CA VAL A 322 -11.09 2.51 -11.58
C VAL A 322 -11.65 1.22 -12.16
N ALA A 323 -10.78 0.40 -12.75
CA ALA A 323 -11.08 -0.98 -13.11
C ALA A 323 -10.42 -1.93 -12.10
N VAL A 324 -11.17 -2.84 -11.49
CA VAL A 324 -10.63 -3.81 -10.51
C VAL A 324 -10.84 -5.23 -11.03
N VAL A 325 -9.75 -5.99 -11.11
CA VAL A 325 -9.77 -7.42 -11.42
C VAL A 325 -9.50 -8.21 -10.15
N THR A 326 -10.39 -9.16 -9.82
CA THR A 326 -10.25 -10.03 -8.64
C THR A 326 -9.68 -11.37 -9.06
N LEU A 327 -8.60 -11.78 -8.41
CA LEU A 327 -7.84 -12.98 -8.69
C LEU A 327 -7.81 -13.90 -7.46
N THR A 328 -7.83 -15.21 -7.71
CA THR A 328 -7.42 -16.24 -6.74
C THR A 328 -6.14 -16.88 -7.24
N LEU A 329 -5.09 -16.92 -6.41
CA LEU A 329 -3.84 -17.57 -6.78
C LEU A 329 -4.01 -19.10 -6.77
N ALA A 330 -3.35 -19.78 -7.71
CA ALA A 330 -3.37 -21.23 -7.78
C ALA A 330 -2.56 -21.86 -6.63
N ASP A 331 -2.89 -23.11 -6.27
CA ASP A 331 -2.19 -23.83 -5.21
C ASP A 331 -0.67 -23.88 -5.45
N GLY A 332 0.10 -23.48 -4.42
CA GLY A 332 1.56 -23.45 -4.47
C GLY A 332 2.17 -22.22 -5.15
N VAL A 333 1.36 -21.28 -5.65
CA VAL A 333 1.83 -19.98 -6.13
C VAL A 333 1.98 -19.04 -4.93
N PRO A 334 3.16 -18.44 -4.71
CA PRO A 334 3.38 -17.58 -3.56
C PRO A 334 2.64 -16.24 -3.71
N PRO A 335 2.17 -15.62 -2.61
CA PRO A 335 1.37 -14.40 -2.65
C PRO A 335 2.12 -13.17 -3.18
N ILE A 336 3.46 -13.21 -3.20
CA ILE A 336 4.32 -12.17 -3.78
C ILE A 336 4.34 -12.19 -5.33
N MET A 337 3.86 -13.26 -5.96
CA MET A 337 3.94 -13.42 -7.43
C MET A 337 3.37 -12.22 -8.22
N PRO A 338 2.19 -11.65 -7.88
CA PRO A 338 1.69 -10.46 -8.57
C PRO A 338 2.64 -9.26 -8.51
N LEU A 339 3.29 -9.03 -7.35
CA LEU A 339 4.29 -7.98 -7.20
C LEU A 339 5.50 -8.22 -8.10
N MET A 340 5.99 -9.46 -8.17
CA MET A 340 7.10 -9.80 -9.06
C MET A 340 6.76 -9.54 -10.54
N LEU A 341 5.50 -9.78 -10.94
CA LEU A 341 5.05 -9.47 -12.31
C LEU A 341 4.97 -7.96 -12.57
N LEU A 342 4.51 -7.18 -11.59
CA LEU A 342 4.50 -5.72 -11.65
C LEU A 342 5.92 -5.17 -11.78
N GLU A 343 6.86 -5.64 -10.96
CA GLU A 343 8.27 -5.22 -11.01
C GLU A 343 8.98 -5.62 -12.31
N GLN A 344 8.56 -6.72 -12.93
CA GLN A 344 9.07 -7.15 -14.24
C GLN A 344 8.46 -6.38 -15.41
N ALA A 345 7.56 -5.42 -15.13
CA ALA A 345 6.81 -4.66 -16.13
C ALA A 345 6.12 -5.59 -17.14
N ASP A 346 5.53 -6.70 -16.66
CA ASP A 346 4.70 -7.56 -17.50
C ASP A 346 3.61 -6.72 -18.17
N GLY A 347 3.29 -7.00 -19.43
CA GLY A 347 2.44 -6.13 -20.26
C GLY A 347 1.07 -5.77 -19.67
N ARG A 348 0.56 -6.54 -18.69
CA ARG A 348 -0.69 -6.23 -17.97
C ARG A 348 -0.54 -5.19 -16.87
N PHE A 349 0.68 -4.92 -16.45
CA PHE A 349 1.05 -3.89 -15.48
C PHE A 349 1.77 -2.71 -16.12
N ALA A 350 2.20 -2.87 -17.37
CA ALA A 350 2.85 -1.81 -18.14
C ALA A 350 1.84 -0.71 -18.50
N SER A 351 2.14 0.51 -18.07
CA SER A 351 1.37 1.71 -18.37
C SER A 351 1.98 2.49 -19.54
N ARG A 352 1.32 3.58 -19.92
CA ARG A 352 1.92 4.63 -20.75
C ARG A 352 3.12 5.29 -20.10
#